data_AF-A0A9X8VHS7-F1
#
_entry.id   AF-A0A9X8VHS7-F1
#
_cell.length_a   1.000
_cell.length_b   1.000
_cell.length_c   1.000
_cell.angle_alpha   90.00
_cell.angle_beta   90.00
_cell.angle_gamma   90.00
#
_symmetry.space_group_name_H-M   'P 1'
#
loop_
_entity.id
_entity.type
_entity.pdbx_description
1 polymer ?
#
loop_
_entity_poly.entity_id
_entity_poly.type
_entity_poly.pdbx_seq_one_letter_code
_entity_poly.pdbx_strand_id
1 'polypeptide(L)'
;EQSSDAAPGGAEMGLKFQMRYSVPLFVSGKGIWTKQDSEKPRDYATASQPLLSYRLQQQSSERWLEVRNQGAVHARISKVTLQGRSLNPGLMGYVLPGSQMRFALPPAGGFSSGKLMATVNDNKQPVAIPSY
;
A
#
# COMPACT_ATOMS: atom_id res chain seq x y z
N GLU A 1 28.77 8.96 67.11
CA GLU A 1 28.47 8.44 65.76
C GLU A 1 27.08 7.84 65.74
N GLN A 2 26.22 8.27 64.81
CA GLN A 2 25.13 7.43 64.30
C GLN A 2 24.72 7.97 62.92
N SER A 3 25.20 7.29 61.90
CA SER A 3 24.92 7.47 60.48
C SER A 3 23.53 6.89 60.17
N SER A 4 22.60 7.72 59.71
CA SER A 4 21.36 7.24 59.08
C SER A 4 21.53 7.19 57.58
N ASP A 5 21.49 5.96 57.07
CA ASP A 5 21.59 5.54 55.67
C ASP A 5 20.42 6.11 54.84
N ALA A 6 20.73 6.84 53.78
CA ALA A 6 19.75 7.36 52.84
C ALA A 6 19.56 6.34 51.71
N ALA A 7 18.34 5.81 51.57
CA ALA A 7 17.99 4.87 50.51
C ALA A 7 18.33 5.45 49.11
N PRO A 8 18.95 4.67 48.21
CA PRO A 8 19.23 5.16 46.86
C PRO A 8 17.91 5.40 46.12
N GLY A 9 17.79 6.61 45.56
CA GLY A 9 16.64 7.08 44.79
C GLY A 9 16.22 6.10 43.70
N GLY A 10 14.91 6.00 43.51
CA GLY A 10 14.25 5.06 42.61
C GLY A 10 14.89 5.02 41.22
N ALA A 11 15.09 3.82 40.72
CA ALA A 11 15.60 3.58 39.37
C ALA A 11 14.64 4.21 38.34
N GLU A 12 15.07 5.28 37.68
CA GLU A 12 14.38 5.83 36.51
C GLU A 12 14.51 4.84 35.35
N MET A 13 13.43 4.10 35.12
CA MET A 13 13.32 3.17 34.01
C MET A 13 13.01 3.97 32.72
N GLY A 14 14.04 4.30 31.95
CA GLY A 14 13.91 5.01 30.67
C GLY A 14 13.83 4.06 29.47
N LEU A 15 12.85 4.26 28.59
CA LEU A 15 12.70 3.51 27.34
C LEU A 15 13.34 4.26 26.17
N LYS A 16 14.28 3.60 25.46
CA LYS A 16 14.90 4.15 24.24
C LYS A 16 14.23 3.54 23.00
N PHE A 17 13.65 4.39 22.18
CA PHE A 17 13.07 3.99 20.90
C PHE A 17 14.00 4.30 19.74
N GLN A 18 14.21 3.33 18.85
CA GLN A 18 14.86 3.55 17.57
C GLN A 18 13.87 3.24 16.45
N MET A 19 13.60 4.23 15.59
CA MET A 19 12.68 4.09 14.46
C MET A 19 13.44 4.07 13.15
N ARG A 20 13.05 3.19 12.23
CA ARG A 20 13.49 3.20 10.84
C ARG A 20 12.26 3.31 9.94
N TYR A 21 12.27 4.31 9.06
CA TYR A 21 11.24 4.49 8.05
C TYR A 21 11.87 4.47 6.65
N SER A 22 11.09 4.05 5.66
CA SER A 22 11.49 4.02 4.25
C SER A 22 10.43 4.71 3.41
N VAL A 23 10.83 5.72 2.64
CA VAL A 23 9.94 6.43 1.72
C VAL A 23 10.32 6.06 0.29
N PRO A 24 9.39 5.49 -0.51
CA PRO A 24 9.69 5.18 -1.90
C PRO A 24 9.76 6.48 -2.72
N LEU A 25 10.82 6.61 -3.50
CA LEU A 25 11.02 7.69 -4.46
C LEU A 25 10.77 7.18 -5.88
N PHE A 26 9.82 7.80 -6.58
CA PHE A 26 9.53 7.52 -7.98
C PHE A 26 9.89 8.73 -8.83
N VAL A 27 10.68 8.52 -9.88
CA VAL A 27 11.05 9.56 -10.84
C VAL A 27 10.23 9.34 -12.11
N SER A 28 9.61 10.41 -12.61
CA SER A 28 8.81 10.37 -13.82
C SER A 28 9.59 10.97 -14.98
N GLY A 29 9.49 10.35 -16.16
CA GLY A 29 10.07 10.88 -17.40
C GLY A 29 9.37 12.17 -17.86
N LYS A 30 9.98 12.86 -18.84
CA LYS A 30 9.41 14.08 -19.43
C LYS A 30 7.99 13.81 -19.92
N GLY A 31 7.05 14.71 -19.57
CA GLY A 31 5.64 14.63 -19.98
C GLY A 31 4.74 13.80 -19.07
N ILE A 32 5.29 12.97 -18.19
CA ILE A 32 4.52 12.21 -17.20
C ILE A 32 4.27 13.07 -15.97
N TRP A 33 3.02 13.08 -15.50
CA TRP A 33 2.65 13.71 -14.24
C TRP A 33 1.53 12.92 -13.58
N THR A 34 1.61 12.74 -12.26
CA THR A 34 0.76 11.77 -11.53
C THR A 34 0.02 12.38 -10.35
N LYS A 35 0.36 13.61 -9.96
CA LYS A 35 -0.17 14.29 -8.77
C LYS A 35 -0.39 15.76 -9.07
N GLN A 36 -1.39 16.33 -8.40
CA GLN A 36 -1.62 17.78 -8.42
C GLN A 36 -0.32 18.50 -8.01
N ASP A 37 0.07 19.50 -8.80
CA ASP A 37 1.12 20.44 -8.45
C ASP A 37 0.43 21.77 -8.15
N SER A 38 0.60 22.29 -6.92
CA SER A 38 0.01 23.57 -6.51
C SER A 38 0.65 24.76 -7.18
N GLU A 39 1.93 24.65 -7.57
CA GLU A 39 2.66 25.70 -8.30
C GLU A 39 2.36 25.66 -9.80
N LYS A 40 2.00 24.48 -10.32
CA LYS A 40 1.65 24.26 -11.74
C LYS A 40 0.34 23.48 -11.85
N PRO A 41 -0.80 24.10 -11.53
CA PRO A 41 -2.09 23.42 -11.57
C PRO A 41 -2.38 22.90 -13.00
N ARG A 42 -2.72 21.62 -13.08
CA ARG A 42 -3.16 20.92 -14.28
C ARG A 42 -4.46 20.21 -13.99
N ASP A 43 -5.26 19.97 -15.03
CA ASP A 43 -6.47 19.18 -14.89
C ASP A 43 -6.13 17.74 -14.53
N TYR A 44 -6.49 17.29 -13.32
CA TYR A 44 -6.24 15.94 -12.81
C TYR A 44 -6.79 14.83 -13.71
N ALA A 45 -7.83 15.12 -14.51
CA ALA A 45 -8.34 14.17 -15.49
C ALA A 45 -7.29 13.80 -16.56
N THR A 46 -6.28 14.65 -16.78
CA THR A 46 -5.18 14.43 -17.73
C THR A 46 -3.92 13.84 -17.09
N ALA A 47 -3.96 13.52 -15.78
CA ALA A 47 -2.85 12.87 -15.10
C ALA A 47 -2.61 11.47 -15.64
N SER A 48 -1.34 11.09 -15.78
CA SER A 48 -0.98 9.71 -16.10
C SER A 48 -1.44 8.79 -14.98
N GLN A 49 -2.32 7.85 -15.31
CA GLN A 49 -2.87 6.87 -14.38
C GLN A 49 -2.23 5.48 -14.62
N PRO A 50 -2.07 4.64 -13.58
CA PRO A 50 -1.72 3.25 -13.79
C PRO A 50 -2.87 2.53 -14.51
N LEU A 51 -2.54 1.55 -15.36
CA LEU A 51 -3.53 0.72 -16.05
C LEU A 51 -3.52 -0.65 -15.38
N LEU A 52 -4.43 -0.83 -14.42
CA LEU A 52 -4.44 -2.00 -13.55
C LEU A 52 -5.43 -3.05 -14.02
N SER A 53 -5.04 -4.31 -13.87
CA SER A 53 -5.93 -5.45 -13.94
C SER A 53 -5.50 -6.49 -12.90
N TYR A 54 -6.42 -7.36 -12.47
CA TYR A 54 -6.11 -8.35 -11.45
C TYR A 54 -6.58 -9.76 -11.82
N ARG A 55 -5.96 -10.76 -11.19
CA ARG A 55 -6.51 -12.12 -11.15
C ARG A 55 -6.28 -12.75 -9.79
N LEU A 56 -7.16 -13.66 -9.41
CA LEU A 56 -6.97 -14.50 -8.23
C LEU A 56 -6.36 -15.82 -8.69
N GLN A 57 -5.30 -16.25 -8.04
CA GLN A 57 -4.67 -17.53 -8.29
C GLN A 57 -4.65 -18.35 -7.02
N GLN A 58 -4.92 -19.64 -7.15
CA GLN A 58 -4.69 -20.61 -6.10
C GLN A 58 -3.66 -21.61 -6.59
N GLN A 59 -2.56 -21.72 -5.85
CA GLN A 59 -1.50 -22.68 -6.11
C GLN A 59 -1.28 -23.47 -4.82
N SER A 60 -1.60 -24.76 -4.86
CA SER A 60 -1.60 -25.62 -3.66
C SER A 60 -2.51 -25.04 -2.56
N SER A 61 -1.97 -24.83 -1.35
CA SER A 61 -2.65 -24.22 -0.21
C SER A 61 -2.57 -22.70 -0.17
N GLU A 62 -1.81 -22.08 -1.09
CA GLU A 62 -1.61 -20.63 -1.11
C GLU A 62 -2.56 -19.95 -2.10
N ARG A 63 -3.08 -18.81 -1.66
CA ARG A 63 -3.94 -17.93 -2.46
C ARG A 63 -3.23 -16.64 -2.72
N TRP A 64 -3.29 -16.18 -3.95
CA TRP A 64 -2.57 -15.01 -4.44
C TRP A 64 -3.53 -14.05 -5.13
N LEU A 65 -3.40 -12.77 -4.80
CA LEU A 65 -3.88 -11.70 -5.64
C LEU A 65 -2.72 -11.27 -6.55
N GLU A 66 -2.83 -11.55 -7.84
CA GLU A 66 -1.90 -11.01 -8.82
C GLU A 66 -2.49 -9.72 -9.41
N VAL A 67 -1.73 -8.64 -9.34
CA VAL A 67 -2.09 -7.37 -9.95
C VAL A 67 -1.05 -7.03 -11.02
N ARG A 68 -1.54 -6.74 -12.22
CA ARG A 68 -0.76 -6.29 -13.35
C ARG A 68 -0.95 -4.80 -13.54
N ASN A 69 0.13 -4.11 -13.89
CA ASN A 69 0.10 -2.71 -14.29
C ASN A 69 0.70 -2.57 -15.69
N GLN A 70 -0.16 -2.37 -16.68
CA GLN A 70 0.25 -2.12 -18.07
C GLN A 70 0.48 -0.63 -18.36
N GLY A 71 0.28 0.22 -17.36
CA GLY A 71 0.42 1.67 -17.50
C GLY A 71 1.88 2.14 -17.37
N ALA A 72 2.09 3.41 -17.69
CA ALA A 72 3.40 4.05 -17.69
C ALA A 72 3.86 4.56 -16.31
N VAL A 73 3.00 4.45 -15.28
CA VAL A 73 3.26 4.97 -13.93
C VAL A 73 3.00 3.91 -12.87
N HIS A 74 3.67 4.01 -11.73
CA HIS A 74 3.49 3.07 -10.62
C HIS A 74 2.08 3.18 -10.02
N ALA A 75 1.64 2.10 -9.39
CA ALA A 75 0.46 2.09 -8.54
C ALA A 75 0.86 1.77 -7.10
N ARG A 76 0.51 2.66 -6.16
CA ARG A 76 0.45 2.38 -4.73
C ARG A 76 -0.94 1.84 -4.42
N ILE A 77 -1.03 0.56 -4.03
CA ILE A 77 -2.30 -0.13 -3.77
C ILE A 77 -2.51 -0.23 -2.26
N SER A 78 -3.65 0.26 -1.78
CA SER A 78 -4.05 0.21 -0.37
C SER A 78 -5.55 0.02 -0.20
N LYS A 79 -6.01 -0.33 1.00
CA LYS A 79 -7.44 -0.47 1.35
C LYS A 79 -8.17 -1.38 0.35
N VAL A 80 -7.64 -2.58 0.15
CA VAL A 80 -8.12 -3.53 -0.86
C VAL A 80 -9.34 -4.26 -0.31
N THR A 81 -10.42 -4.28 -1.09
CA THR A 81 -11.62 -5.07 -0.80
C THR A 81 -12.00 -5.92 -2.01
N LEU A 82 -12.57 -7.09 -1.76
CA LEU A 82 -13.10 -7.99 -2.77
C LEU A 82 -14.56 -8.28 -2.43
N GLN A 83 -15.49 -7.93 -3.33
CA GLN A 83 -16.94 -8.04 -3.08
C GLN A 83 -17.36 -7.35 -1.76
N GLY A 84 -16.73 -6.21 -1.43
CA GLY A 84 -17.00 -5.46 -0.20
C GLY A 84 -16.33 -6.03 1.07
N ARG A 85 -15.68 -7.20 0.99
CA ARG A 85 -14.92 -7.77 2.12
C ARG A 85 -13.48 -7.25 2.10
N SER A 86 -12.99 -6.79 3.25
CA SER A 86 -11.61 -6.30 3.38
C SER A 86 -10.61 -7.44 3.18
N LEU A 87 -9.70 -7.28 2.21
CA LEU A 87 -8.53 -8.14 2.03
C LEU A 87 -7.30 -7.54 2.71
N ASN A 88 -7.14 -6.22 2.64
CA ASN A 88 -6.05 -5.49 3.29
C ASN A 88 -6.54 -4.06 3.62
N PRO A 89 -6.65 -3.67 4.91
CA PRO A 89 -7.13 -2.33 5.29
C PRO A 89 -6.06 -1.23 5.16
N GLY A 90 -4.79 -1.60 4.96
CA GLY A 90 -3.64 -0.70 4.92
C GLY A 90 -2.96 -0.69 3.54
N LEU A 91 -1.65 -0.48 3.54
CA LEU A 91 -0.82 -0.61 2.34
C LEU A 91 -0.71 -2.09 1.96
N MET A 92 -1.10 -2.43 0.73
CA MET A 92 -0.90 -3.76 0.15
C MET A 92 0.48 -3.83 -0.52
N GLY A 93 0.85 -2.79 -1.26
CA GLY A 93 2.17 -2.67 -1.87
C GLY A 93 2.16 -1.79 -3.11
N TYR A 94 3.16 -1.98 -3.95
CA TYR A 94 3.37 -1.21 -5.17
C TYR A 94 3.42 -2.12 -6.38
N VAL A 95 2.84 -1.67 -7.51
CA VAL A 95 2.94 -2.36 -8.81
C VAL A 95 3.60 -1.39 -9.79
N LEU A 96 4.81 -1.72 -10.23
CA LEU A 96 5.61 -0.88 -11.11
C LEU A 96 5.04 -0.84 -12.55
N PRO A 97 5.40 0.19 -13.34
CA PRO A 97 5.05 0.26 -14.76
C PRO A 97 5.44 -1.02 -15.51
N GLY A 98 4.56 -1.48 -16.41
CA GLY A 98 4.79 -2.67 -17.24
C GLY A 98 5.01 -3.98 -16.48
N SER A 99 4.73 -4.02 -15.17
CA SER A 99 5.08 -5.13 -14.28
C SER A 99 3.85 -5.78 -13.68
N GLN A 100 4.06 -6.93 -13.03
CA GLN A 100 3.06 -7.61 -12.21
C GLN A 100 3.62 -7.92 -10.83
N MET A 101 2.74 -7.92 -9.82
CA MET A 101 3.07 -8.27 -8.44
C MET A 101 2.04 -9.25 -7.92
N ARG A 102 2.50 -10.18 -7.07
CA ARG A 102 1.65 -11.15 -6.38
C ARG A 102 1.66 -10.87 -4.88
N PHE A 103 0.47 -10.81 -4.29
CA PHE A 103 0.28 -10.60 -2.87
C PHE A 103 -0.36 -11.85 -2.28
N ALA A 104 0.26 -12.42 -1.24
CA ALA A 104 -0.31 -13.55 -0.52
C ALA A 104 -1.61 -13.10 0.17
N LEU A 105 -2.66 -13.90 0.04
CA LEU A 105 -3.93 -13.69 0.70
C LEU A 105 -4.06 -14.62 1.90
N PRO A 106 -4.76 -14.20 2.98
CA PRO A 106 -5.06 -15.08 4.09
C PRO A 106 -5.80 -16.35 3.63
N PRO A 107 -5.51 -17.52 4.24
CA PRO A 107 -6.16 -18.78 3.86
C PRO A 107 -7.65 -18.80 4.21
N ALA A 108 -8.08 -18.02 5.20
CA ALA A 108 -9.48 -17.89 5.62
C ALA A 108 -10.19 -16.77 4.86
N GLY A 109 -11.36 -17.08 4.28
CA GLY A 109 -12.18 -16.13 3.52
C GLY A 109 -12.66 -16.72 2.20
N GLY A 110 -13.78 -16.19 1.69
CA GLY A 110 -14.32 -16.58 0.38
C GLY A 110 -13.35 -16.24 -0.73
N PHE A 111 -12.90 -17.26 -1.47
CA PHE A 111 -12.03 -17.13 -2.63
C PHE A 111 -12.89 -17.20 -3.90
N SER A 112 -13.61 -16.12 -4.16
CA SER A 112 -14.50 -16.01 -5.32
C SER A 112 -14.09 -14.81 -6.16
N SER A 113 -14.11 -14.94 -7.48
CA SER A 113 -14.02 -13.82 -8.39
C SER A 113 -15.03 -12.73 -8.03
N GLY A 114 -14.72 -11.47 -8.33
CA GLY A 114 -15.68 -10.40 -8.11
C GLY A 114 -15.15 -9.00 -8.39
N LYS A 115 -15.80 -8.01 -7.82
CA LYS A 115 -15.35 -6.62 -7.90
C LYS A 115 -14.23 -6.41 -6.90
N LEU A 116 -13.01 -6.23 -7.40
CA LEU A 116 -11.87 -5.78 -6.62
C LEU A 116 -11.87 -4.24 -6.58
N MET A 117 -11.86 -3.68 -5.38
CA MET A 117 -11.74 -2.23 -5.15
C MET A 117 -10.48 -1.95 -4.36
N ALA A 118 -9.78 -0.86 -4.68
CA ALA A 118 -8.63 -0.41 -3.91
C ALA A 118 -8.49 1.12 -3.97
N THR A 119 -7.88 1.70 -2.94
CA THR A 119 -7.33 3.06 -3.05
C THR A 119 -6.00 2.97 -3.79
N VAL A 120 -5.93 3.63 -4.95
CA VAL A 120 -4.74 3.69 -5.80
C VAL A 120 -4.16 5.10 -5.78
N ASN A 121 -2.85 5.23 -5.54
CA ASN A 121 -2.12 6.51 -5.55
C ASN A 121 -2.78 7.62 -4.70
N ASP A 122 -3.39 7.23 -3.58
CA ASP A 122 -4.10 8.11 -2.64
C ASP A 122 -5.30 8.86 -3.25
N ASN A 123 -5.87 8.32 -4.33
CA ASN A 123 -7.13 8.77 -4.89
C ASN A 123 -8.20 8.86 -3.79
N LYS A 124 -8.97 9.96 -3.79
CA LYS A 124 -10.02 10.22 -2.79
C LYS A 124 -11.06 9.10 -2.72
N GLN A 125 -11.36 8.50 -3.87
CA GLN A 125 -12.31 7.40 -4.00
C GLN A 125 -11.59 6.12 -4.40
N PRO A 126 -11.96 4.96 -3.83
CA PRO A 126 -11.49 3.66 -4.30
C PRO A 126 -11.85 3.46 -5.77
N VAL A 127 -10.95 2.84 -6.52
CA VAL A 127 -11.14 2.49 -7.93
C VAL A 127 -11.43 1.00 -8.07
N ALA A 128 -12.27 0.65 -9.03
CA ALA A 128 -12.45 -0.74 -9.44
C ALA A 128 -11.25 -1.17 -10.28
N ILE A 129 -10.67 -2.32 -9.95
CA ILE A 129 -9.63 -2.95 -10.77
C ILE A 129 -10.30 -4.10 -11.52
N PRO A 130 -10.33 -4.09 -12.86
CA PRO A 130 -10.95 -5.14 -13.65
C PRO A 130 -10.18 -6.46 -13.57
N SER A 131 -10.89 -7.58 -13.65
CA SER A 131 -10.27 -8.90 -13.79
C SER A 131 -9.73 -9.10 -15.21
N TYR A 132 -8.72 -9.95 -15.38
CA TYR A 132 -8.21 -10.40 -16.68
C TYR A 132 -7.89 -11.90 -16.69
#